data_AF-A0A936C020-F1
#
_entry.id   AF-A0A936C020-F1
#
_cell.length_a   1.000
_cell.length_b   1.000
_cell.length_c   1.000
_cell.angle_alpha   90.00
_cell.angle_beta   90.00
_cell.angle_gamma   90.00
#
_symmetry.space_group_name_H-M   'P 1'
#
loop_
_entity.id
_entity.type
_entity.pdbx_description
1 polymer ?
#
loop_
_entity_poly.entity_id
_entity_poly.type
_entity_poly.pdbx_seq_one_letter_code
_entity_poly.pdbx_strand_id
1 'polypeptide(L)'
;MKSHDRMTPGLRMTPGLRMTPGLRMTRSLRTTRGLPMRSARAGALLSLDRYPHAEGYFDANKPDTKRRDILVRLSASGFSPPVSGMKAGATYEYAARSSTTAPYSYREHRVLLKIAWTFSADPWTPRAVSPPGHIPLPQEAWSSGFEERIQDLLRQDEAAQRSSSCVE
;
A
#
# COMPACT_ATOMS: atom_id res chain seq x y z
N MET A 1 21.90 -27.68 -48.55
CA MET A 1 22.82 -26.57 -48.86
C MET A 1 22.21 -25.27 -48.36
N LYS A 2 22.96 -24.56 -47.51
CA LYS A 2 22.98 -23.11 -47.22
C LYS A 2 21.76 -22.41 -46.58
N SER A 3 21.87 -22.30 -45.25
CA SER A 3 21.82 -21.08 -44.42
C SER A 3 21.91 -19.73 -45.16
N HIS A 4 21.10 -18.74 -44.74
CA HIS A 4 21.63 -17.51 -44.12
C HIS A 4 20.56 -16.71 -43.34
N ASP A 5 21.00 -16.23 -42.18
CA ASP A 5 20.40 -15.28 -41.24
C ASP A 5 19.85 -13.98 -41.85
N ARG A 6 18.84 -13.41 -41.18
CA ARG A 6 18.87 -11.97 -40.82
C ARG A 6 18.05 -11.68 -39.57
N MET A 7 18.75 -11.38 -38.49
CA MET A 7 18.26 -10.60 -37.35
C MET A 7 17.96 -9.16 -37.79
N THR A 8 16.93 -8.53 -37.20
CA THR A 8 16.97 -7.11 -36.83
C THR A 8 16.16 -6.87 -35.55
N PRO A 9 16.73 -6.20 -34.53
CA PRO A 9 16.11 -5.93 -33.23
C PRO A 9 15.46 -4.53 -33.15
N GLY A 10 14.66 -4.31 -32.10
CA GLY A 10 14.19 -2.97 -31.66
C GLY A 10 12.75 -2.66 -32.07
N LEU A 11 11.88 -2.05 -31.26
CA LEU A 11 12.04 -1.27 -30.05
C LEU A 11 10.85 -1.53 -29.10
N ARG A 12 11.13 -1.88 -27.84
CA ARG A 12 10.19 -1.58 -26.73
C ARG A 12 10.29 -0.08 -26.47
N MET A 13 9.39 0.70 -27.04
CA MET A 13 9.21 2.09 -26.61
C MET A 13 8.24 2.11 -25.42
N THR A 14 8.80 2.20 -24.23
CA THR A 14 8.12 2.79 -23.08
C THR A 14 8.38 4.30 -23.15
N PRO A 15 7.34 5.12 -23.35
CA PRO A 15 7.38 6.44 -22.75
C PRO A 15 6.05 6.71 -22.06
N GLY A 16 6.14 6.80 -20.75
CA GLY A 16 5.02 7.22 -19.92
C GLY A 16 5.57 7.63 -18.58
N LEU A 17 6.23 8.79 -18.56
CA LEU A 17 6.56 9.51 -17.34
C LEU A 17 5.27 9.69 -16.54
N ARG A 18 5.03 8.75 -15.63
CA ARG A 18 3.94 8.80 -14.66
C ARG A 18 4.36 9.81 -13.60
N MET A 19 4.16 11.09 -13.88
CA MET A 19 4.17 12.11 -12.84
C MET A 19 2.87 11.98 -12.05
N THR A 20 2.88 11.13 -11.03
CA THR A 20 1.90 11.17 -9.95
C THR A 20 2.37 12.17 -8.90
N PRO A 21 1.80 13.40 -8.82
CA PRO A 21 1.88 14.17 -7.59
C PRO A 21 0.95 13.50 -6.57
N GLY A 22 1.49 12.49 -5.87
CA GLY A 22 0.81 11.85 -4.75
C GLY A 22 0.97 12.70 -3.50
N LEU A 23 0.08 13.68 -3.29
CA LEU A 23 -0.08 14.32 -1.97
C LEU A 23 -0.76 13.33 -1.03
N ARG A 24 0.06 12.45 -0.43
CA ARG A 24 -0.36 11.56 0.66
C ARG A 24 -0.38 12.37 1.96
N MET A 25 -1.53 12.95 2.30
CA MET A 25 -1.72 13.64 3.58
C MET A 25 -2.06 12.60 4.66
N THR A 26 -1.05 11.95 5.24
CA THR A 26 -1.23 11.06 6.42
C THR A 26 -1.23 11.91 7.69
N ARG A 27 -2.38 12.42 8.10
CA ARG A 27 -2.52 13.04 9.42
C ARG A 27 -3.03 12.00 10.42
N SER A 28 -2.11 11.36 11.14
CA SER A 28 -2.44 10.47 12.26
C SER A 28 -2.67 11.32 13.52
N LEU A 29 -3.93 11.61 13.84
CA LEU A 29 -4.26 12.20 15.15
C LEU A 29 -4.26 11.08 16.20
N ARG A 30 -3.19 11.04 17.01
CA ARG A 30 -3.10 10.19 18.20
C ARG A 30 -3.67 11.00 19.36
N THR A 31 -4.96 10.82 19.66
CA THR A 31 -5.57 11.38 20.87
C THR A 31 -5.54 10.35 21.99
N THR A 32 -4.73 10.64 23.01
CA THR A 32 -4.65 9.95 24.29
C THR A 32 -5.82 10.37 25.19
N ARG A 33 -6.80 9.48 25.40
CA ARG A 33 -7.63 9.35 26.62
C ARG A 33 -8.67 8.23 26.48
N GLY A 34 -8.46 7.12 27.19
CA GLY A 34 -9.48 6.36 27.93
C GLY A 34 -10.71 5.75 27.23
N LEU A 35 -10.82 5.70 25.90
CA LEU A 35 -11.95 5.03 25.22
C LEU A 35 -11.46 3.83 24.40
N PRO A 36 -12.25 2.73 24.32
CA PRO A 36 -11.87 1.54 23.56
C PRO A 36 -11.63 1.96 22.11
N MET A 37 -10.37 1.86 21.68
CA MET A 37 -9.85 2.64 20.57
C MET A 37 -10.48 2.21 19.24
N ARG A 38 -11.50 2.94 18.79
CA ARG A 38 -12.06 2.85 17.44
C ARG A 38 -11.05 3.48 16.49
N SER A 39 -10.61 2.74 15.47
CA SER A 39 -9.76 3.32 14.43
C SER A 39 -10.59 3.63 13.20
N ALA A 40 -10.43 4.82 12.63
CA ALA A 40 -11.07 5.24 11.41
C ALA A 40 -10.01 5.76 10.44
N ARG A 41 -10.18 5.50 9.14
CA ARG A 41 -9.32 6.01 8.07
C ARG A 41 -10.19 6.47 6.92
N ALA A 42 -9.91 7.66 6.41
CA ALA A 42 -10.48 8.17 5.17
C ALA A 42 -9.35 8.42 4.17
N GLY A 43 -9.66 8.28 2.89
CA GLY A 43 -8.71 8.51 1.80
C GLY A 43 -9.44 8.95 0.54
N ALA A 44 -8.79 9.82 -0.23
CA ALA A 44 -9.25 10.27 -1.53
C ALA A 44 -8.11 10.15 -2.55
N LEU A 45 -8.45 9.79 -3.78
CA LEU A 45 -7.53 9.73 -4.92
C LEU A 45 -8.19 10.37 -6.13
N LEU A 46 -7.45 11.23 -6.81
CA LEU A 46 -7.80 11.83 -8.09
C LEU A 46 -6.72 11.43 -9.10
N SER A 47 -7.11 10.84 -10.23
CA SER A 47 -6.23 10.52 -11.36
C SER A 47 -6.73 11.22 -12.61
N LEU A 48 -5.80 11.80 -13.36
CA LEU A 48 -6.05 12.43 -14.65
C LEU A 48 -5.16 11.74 -15.68
N ASP A 49 -5.77 10.97 -16.57
CA ASP A 49 -5.06 10.22 -17.60
C ASP A 49 -5.43 10.79 -18.98
N ARG A 50 -4.41 11.10 -19.80
CA ARG A 50 -4.59 11.65 -21.14
C ARG A 50 -3.85 10.78 -22.15
N TYR A 51 -4.56 10.38 -23.21
CA TYR A 51 -4.02 9.52 -24.26
C TYR A 51 -3.99 10.29 -25.58
N PRO A 52 -2.86 10.97 -25.90
CA PRO A 52 -2.78 11.86 -27.05
C PRO A 52 -2.77 11.12 -28.40
N HIS A 53 -2.34 9.86 -28.44
CA HIS A 53 -2.22 9.03 -29.65
C HIS A 53 -3.26 7.90 -29.70
N ALA A 54 -4.40 8.09 -29.04
CA ALA A 54 -5.48 7.10 -28.95
C ALA A 54 -6.54 7.22 -30.06
N GLU A 55 -6.28 8.09 -31.05
CA GLU A 55 -7.16 8.32 -32.20
C GLU A 55 -7.43 6.99 -32.94
N GLY A 56 -8.70 6.73 -33.27
CA GLY A 56 -9.14 5.54 -34.00
C GLY A 56 -9.11 4.22 -33.23
N TYR A 57 -8.46 4.15 -32.06
CA TYR A 57 -8.25 2.88 -31.34
C TYR A 57 -9.45 2.45 -30.49
N PHE A 58 -10.14 3.39 -29.83
CA PHE A 58 -11.18 3.08 -28.84
C PHE A 58 -12.62 3.25 -29.34
N ASP A 59 -12.83 4.00 -30.43
CA ASP A 59 -14.15 4.18 -31.04
C ASP A 59 -13.98 4.32 -32.56
N ALA A 60 -14.34 3.26 -33.29
CA ALA A 60 -14.27 3.22 -34.75
C ALA A 60 -15.18 4.26 -35.42
N ASN A 61 -16.22 4.72 -34.71
CA ASN A 61 -17.17 5.72 -35.23
C ASN A 61 -16.72 7.17 -34.94
N LYS A 62 -15.67 7.36 -34.12
CA LYS A 62 -15.14 8.67 -33.73
C LYS A 62 -13.61 8.69 -33.72
N PRO A 63 -12.96 8.52 -34.87
CA PRO A 63 -11.51 8.33 -34.96
C PRO A 63 -10.70 9.52 -34.40
N ASP A 64 -11.18 10.74 -34.51
CA ASP A 64 -10.46 11.93 -34.02
C ASP A 64 -10.59 12.18 -32.49
N THR A 65 -11.35 11.36 -31.76
CA THR A 65 -11.59 11.61 -30.34
C THR A 65 -10.43 11.11 -29.47
N LYS A 66 -9.60 12.03 -28.97
CA LYS A 66 -8.56 11.73 -27.98
C LYS A 66 -9.16 11.31 -26.64
N ARG A 67 -8.73 10.18 -26.11
CA ARG A 67 -9.22 9.69 -24.81
C ARG A 67 -8.66 10.50 -23.65
N ARG A 68 -9.55 10.91 -22.74
CA ARG A 68 -9.23 11.54 -21.46
C ARG A 68 -10.07 10.91 -20.37
N ASP A 69 -9.41 10.53 -19.29
CA ASP A 69 -10.05 9.90 -18.14
C ASP A 69 -9.78 10.72 -16.88
N ILE A 70 -10.85 10.89 -16.10
CA ILE A 70 -10.80 11.45 -14.76
C ILE A 70 -11.33 10.37 -13.82
N LEU A 71 -10.48 9.89 -12.91
CA LEU A 71 -10.88 8.92 -11.90
C LEU A 71 -10.88 9.60 -10.53
N VAL A 72 -12.03 9.57 -9.87
CA VAL A 72 -12.18 9.95 -8.46
C VAL A 72 -12.43 8.68 -7.66
N ARG A 73 -11.67 8.50 -6.58
CA ARG A 73 -11.86 7.38 -5.65
C ARG A 73 -11.87 7.88 -4.23
N LEU A 74 -12.93 7.57 -3.50
CA LEU A 74 -13.12 7.92 -2.10
C LEU A 74 -13.19 6.63 -1.29
N SER A 75 -12.54 6.59 -0.14
CA SER A 75 -12.54 5.44 0.75
C SER A 75 -12.73 5.89 2.19
N ALA A 76 -13.56 5.18 2.92
CA ALA A 76 -13.76 5.34 4.35
C ALA A 76 -13.74 3.95 5.00
N SER A 77 -12.96 3.77 6.06
CA SER A 77 -12.87 2.52 6.78
C SER A 77 -12.84 2.72 8.27
N GLY A 78 -13.36 1.76 9.00
CA GLY A 78 -13.33 1.73 10.46
C GLY A 78 -13.10 0.33 10.98
N PHE A 79 -12.46 0.22 12.13
CA PHE A 79 -12.39 -1.00 12.93
C PHE A 79 -12.94 -0.76 14.33
N SER A 80 -13.65 -1.76 14.83
CA SER A 80 -14.07 -1.87 16.21
C SER A 80 -12.85 -1.99 17.12
N PRO A 81 -13.00 -1.63 18.40
CA PRO A 81 -12.04 -2.00 19.42
C PRO A 81 -11.90 -3.53 19.49
N PRO A 82 -10.75 -4.05 19.93
CA PRO A 82 -10.55 -5.48 20.10
C PRO A 82 -11.43 -6.01 21.25
N VAL A 83 -12.15 -7.11 20.99
CA VAL A 83 -12.86 -7.91 21.99
C VAL A 83 -12.24 -9.32 21.95
N SER A 84 -11.57 -9.74 23.03
CA SER A 84 -10.86 -11.03 23.10
C SER A 84 -9.85 -11.25 21.96
N GLY A 85 -9.13 -10.20 21.56
CA GLY A 85 -8.17 -10.24 20.45
C GLY A 85 -8.80 -10.14 19.05
N MET A 86 -10.13 -10.10 18.93
CA MET A 86 -10.85 -9.97 17.66
C MET A 86 -11.28 -8.52 17.39
N LYS A 87 -11.14 -8.06 16.15
CA LYS A 87 -11.58 -6.75 15.65
C LYS A 87 -12.44 -6.97 14.42
N ALA A 88 -13.59 -6.32 14.36
CA ALA A 88 -14.40 -6.24 13.16
C ALA A 88 -14.18 -4.88 12.49
N GLY A 89 -14.25 -4.82 11.17
CA GLY A 89 -14.12 -3.57 10.44
C GLY A 89 -14.92 -3.56 9.16
N ALA A 90 -15.21 -2.37 8.68
CA ALA A 90 -15.89 -2.13 7.42
C ALA A 90 -15.11 -1.10 6.62
N THR A 91 -15.06 -1.26 5.30
CA THR A 91 -14.50 -0.28 4.37
C THR A 91 -15.52 -0.03 3.27
N TYR A 92 -15.89 1.22 3.06
CA TYR A 92 -16.65 1.66 1.92
C TYR A 92 -15.72 2.37 0.94
N GLU A 93 -15.78 2.00 -0.32
CA GLU A 93 -15.01 2.60 -1.40
C GLU A 93 -15.95 2.99 -2.53
N TYR A 94 -15.91 4.26 -2.93
CA TYR A 94 -16.60 4.80 -4.07
C TYR A 94 -15.58 5.13 -5.15
N ALA A 95 -15.80 4.67 -6.37
CA ALA A 95 -14.98 5.01 -7.53
C ALA A 95 -15.87 5.52 -8.67
N ALA A 96 -15.49 6.63 -9.27
CA ALA A 96 -16.15 7.17 -10.44
C ALA A 96 -15.09 7.54 -11.48
N ARG A 97 -15.19 6.94 -12.66
CA ARG A 97 -14.40 7.29 -13.82
C ARG A 97 -15.28 8.00 -14.84
N SER A 98 -14.95 9.25 -15.13
CA SER A 98 -15.49 9.98 -16.29
C SER A 98 -14.49 9.84 -17.42
N SER A 99 -14.90 9.24 -18.55
CA SER A 99 -14.07 9.06 -19.74
C SER A 99 -14.78 9.66 -20.95
N THR A 100 -14.01 10.20 -21.90
CA THR A 100 -14.56 10.63 -23.20
C THR A 100 -15.07 9.46 -24.05
N THR A 101 -14.66 8.23 -23.75
CA THR A 101 -15.14 7.01 -24.42
C THR A 101 -16.11 6.27 -23.51
N ALA A 102 -17.38 6.17 -23.92
CA ALA A 102 -18.49 5.67 -23.09
C ALA A 102 -18.23 4.28 -22.44
N PRO A 103 -17.65 3.27 -23.12
CA PRO A 103 -17.34 1.98 -22.51
C PRO A 103 -16.42 2.02 -21.29
N TYR A 104 -15.62 3.08 -21.12
CA TYR A 104 -14.67 3.22 -20.02
C TYR A 104 -15.17 4.12 -18.88
N SER A 105 -16.37 4.68 -19.02
CA SER A 105 -17.03 5.44 -17.96
C SER A 105 -17.73 4.47 -17.00
N TYR A 106 -17.50 4.62 -15.70
CA TYR A 106 -18.15 3.77 -14.70
C TYR A 106 -18.33 4.47 -13.36
N ARG A 107 -19.26 3.95 -12.57
CA ARG A 107 -19.43 4.25 -11.15
C ARG A 107 -19.49 2.94 -10.40
N GLU A 108 -18.71 2.84 -9.34
CA GLU A 108 -18.56 1.62 -8.57
C GLU A 108 -18.64 1.94 -7.08
N HIS A 109 -19.34 1.06 -6.36
CA HIS A 109 -19.48 1.09 -4.91
C HIS A 109 -19.02 -0.27 -4.38
N ARG A 110 -18.02 -0.27 -3.50
CA ARG A 110 -17.53 -1.50 -2.84
C ARG A 110 -17.66 -1.38 -1.34
N VAL A 111 -18.17 -2.43 -0.72
CA VAL A 111 -18.19 -2.60 0.73
C VAL A 111 -17.34 -3.82 1.06
N LEU A 112 -16.31 -3.62 1.89
CA LEU A 112 -15.43 -4.68 2.37
C LEU A 112 -15.61 -4.85 3.86
N LEU A 113 -16.09 -6.02 4.27
CA LEU A 113 -16.12 -6.42 5.68
C LEU A 113 -14.80 -7.11 6.03
N LYS A 114 -14.25 -6.79 7.20
CA LYS A 114 -12.95 -7.27 7.67
C LYS A 114 -13.09 -7.83 9.07
N ILE A 115 -12.49 -8.98 9.33
CA ILE A 115 -12.32 -9.54 10.66
C ILE A 115 -10.82 -9.76 10.83
N ALA A 116 -10.26 -9.25 11.92
CA ALA A 116 -8.88 -9.49 12.30
C ALA A 116 -8.86 -10.11 13.69
N TRP A 117 -8.18 -11.24 13.85
CA TRP A 117 -8.06 -11.92 15.12
C TRP A 117 -6.59 -12.17 15.42
N THR A 118 -6.16 -11.77 16.61
CA THR A 118 -4.81 -12.05 17.12
C THR A 118 -4.93 -13.09 18.22
N PHE A 119 -4.18 -14.19 18.09
CA PHE A 119 -4.06 -15.23 19.09
C PHE A 119 -2.61 -15.27 19.59
N SER A 120 -2.43 -15.49 20.90
CA SER A 120 -1.13 -15.65 21.55
C SER A 120 -1.00 -17.04 22.20
N ALA A 121 -1.63 -18.04 21.59
CA ALA A 121 -1.47 -19.42 22.02
C ALA A 121 -0.18 -19.95 21.39
N ASP A 122 0.90 -19.96 22.18
CA ASP A 122 2.11 -20.71 21.85
C ASP A 122 2.17 -21.94 22.76
N PRO A 123 1.65 -23.09 22.29
CA PRO A 123 1.67 -24.32 23.07
C PRO A 123 3.08 -24.91 23.19
N TRP A 124 4.06 -24.37 22.46
CA TRP A 124 5.44 -24.83 22.48
C TRP A 124 6.39 -23.89 23.23
N THR A 125 5.95 -22.70 23.68
CA THR A 125 6.79 -21.92 24.59
C THR A 125 6.99 -22.73 25.88
N PRO A 126 8.23 -23.04 26.26
CA PRO A 126 8.49 -23.63 27.57
C PRO A 126 7.91 -22.71 28.64
N ARG A 127 7.11 -23.25 29.57
CA ARG A 127 6.64 -22.46 30.71
C ARG A 127 7.84 -21.92 31.47
N ALA A 128 7.80 -20.65 31.82
CA ALA A 128 8.76 -20.09 32.76
C ALA A 128 8.62 -20.84 34.09
N VAL A 129 9.59 -21.70 34.39
CA VAL A 129 9.74 -22.35 35.69
C VAL A 129 10.77 -21.53 36.45
N SER A 130 10.40 -21.03 37.64
CA SER A 130 11.34 -20.40 38.56
C SER A 130 11.59 -21.37 39.71
N PRO A 131 12.70 -22.13 39.69
CA PRO A 131 13.03 -23.05 40.78
C PRO A 131 13.39 -22.26 42.05
N PRO A 132 13.14 -22.80 43.25
CA PRO A 132 13.65 -22.20 44.49
C PRO A 132 15.18 -22.09 44.43
N GLY A 133 15.72 -20.88 44.67
CA GLY A 133 17.15 -20.56 44.55
C GLY A 133 17.54 -19.83 43.27
N HIS A 134 16.58 -19.47 42.41
CA HIS A 134 16.84 -18.65 41.22
C HIS A 134 17.26 -17.22 41.60
N ILE A 135 18.52 -16.87 41.33
CA ILE A 135 19.02 -15.50 41.46
C ILE A 135 18.63 -14.75 40.19
N PRO A 136 17.77 -13.72 40.25
CA PRO A 136 17.44 -12.93 39.08
C PRO A 136 18.70 -12.21 38.60
N LEU A 137 19.15 -12.52 37.38
CA LEU A 137 20.16 -11.72 36.72
C LEU A 137 19.54 -10.36 36.36
N PRO A 138 20.20 -9.23 36.67
CA PRO A 138 19.69 -7.92 36.31
C PRO A 138 19.65 -7.79 34.79
N GLN A 139 18.44 -7.92 34.23
CA GLN A 139 18.17 -7.82 32.80
C GLN A 139 18.04 -6.37 32.32
N GLU A 140 18.45 -5.40 33.15
CA GLU A 140 18.22 -3.97 32.96
C GLU A 140 19.24 -3.26 32.04
N ALA A 141 20.24 -3.97 31.50
CA ALA A 141 21.29 -3.33 30.72
C ALA A 141 21.08 -3.31 29.19
N TRP A 142 20.07 -4.01 28.63
CA TRP A 142 20.03 -4.26 27.17
C TRP A 142 18.67 -4.10 26.46
N SER A 143 17.54 -3.84 27.15
CA SER A 143 16.23 -4.26 26.63
C SER A 143 15.28 -3.18 26.08
N SER A 144 15.71 -1.95 25.84
CA SER A 144 14.83 -0.97 25.17
C SER A 144 15.55 -0.05 24.20
N GLY A 145 16.63 0.59 24.64
CA GLY A 145 17.38 1.52 23.79
C GLY A 145 18.23 0.86 22.70
N PHE A 146 18.71 -0.37 22.94
CA PHE A 146 19.62 -1.05 22.01
C PHE A 146 18.88 -1.63 20.80
N GLU A 147 17.67 -2.14 21.02
CA GLU A 147 16.86 -2.75 19.96
C GLU A 147 16.27 -1.70 19.01
N GLU A 148 15.82 -0.56 19.54
CA GLU A 148 15.46 0.61 18.72
C GLU A 148 16.66 1.13 17.92
N ARG A 149 17.87 1.14 18.51
CA ARG A 149 19.11 1.56 17.83
C ARG A 149 19.53 0.60 16.73
N ILE A 150 19.37 -0.71 16.91
CA ILE A 150 19.63 -1.71 15.86
C ILE A 150 18.66 -1.52 14.70
N GLN A 151 17.37 -1.33 14.98
CA GLN A 151 16.37 -1.11 13.92
C GLN A 151 16.63 0.18 13.13
N ASP A 152 17.08 1.24 13.79
CA ASP A 152 17.45 2.49 13.12
C ASP A 152 18.71 2.35 12.27
N LEU A 153 19.72 1.61 12.75
CA LEU A 153 20.91 1.30 11.94
C LEU A 153 20.56 0.50 10.69
N LEU A 154 19.65 -0.48 10.80
CA LEU A 154 19.18 -1.26 9.64
C LEU A 154 18.41 -0.39 8.64
N ARG A 155 17.59 0.57 9.09
CA ARG A 155 16.91 1.52 8.19
C ARG A 155 17.88 2.45 7.49
N GLN A 156 18.94 2.89 8.19
CA GLN A 156 19.97 3.75 7.62
C GLN A 156 20.77 3.01 6.54
N ASP A 157 21.13 1.75 6.78
CA ASP A 157 21.84 0.92 5.79
C ASP A 157 20.98 0.68 4.54
N GLU A 158 19.69 0.37 4.71
CA GLU A 158 18.78 0.20 3.59
C GLU A 158 18.58 1.50 2.78
N ALA A 159 18.56 2.66 3.44
CA ALA A 159 18.52 3.95 2.76
C ALA A 159 19.82 4.25 1.99
N ALA A 160 20.98 3.91 2.56
CA ALA A 160 22.28 4.07 1.92
C ALA A 160 22.41 3.19 0.67
N GLN A 161 22.03 1.91 0.75
CA GLN A 161 22.06 0.96 -0.38
C GLN A 161 21.14 1.40 -1.54
N ARG A 162 19.95 1.92 -1.25
CA ARG A 162 19.05 2.45 -2.31
C ARG A 162 19.59 3.69 -3.00
N SER A 163 20.44 4.47 -2.33
CA SER A 163 21.06 5.66 -2.91
C SER A 163 22.31 5.37 -3.75
N SER A 164 22.86 4.16 -3.66
CA SER A 164 24.07 3.74 -4.37
C SER A 164 23.82 2.99 -5.68
N SER A 165 22.56 2.84 -6.12
CA SER A 165 22.22 2.08 -7.34
C SER A 165 22.23 2.91 -8.65
N CYS A 166 22.90 4.06 -8.70
CA CYS A 166 23.02 4.87 -9.92
C CYS A 166 24.49 5.26 -10.18
N VAL A 167 25.35 4.28 -10.46
CA VAL A 167 26.58 4.44 -11.28
C VAL A 167 26.82 3.13 -12.03
N GLU A 168 26.09 2.91 -13.13
CA GLU A 168 26.59 2.45 -14.44
C GLU A 168 25.46 2.49 -15.49
#